data_AF-A0A395NP24-F1
#
_entry.id   AF-A0A395NP24-F1
#
_cell.length_a   1.000
_cell.length_b   1.000
_cell.length_c   1.000
_cell.angle_alpha   90.00
_cell.angle_beta   90.00
_cell.angle_gamma   90.00
#
_symmetry.space_group_name_H-M   'P 1'
#
loop_
_entity.id
_entity.type
_entity.pdbx_description
1 polymer ?
#
loop_
_entity_poly.entity_id
_entity_poly.type
_entity_poly.pdbx_seq_one_letter_code
_entity_poly.pdbx_strand_id
1 'polypeptide(L)'
;MVVLSVNQPRNTYLLWKRFSYPTDHGPQDAFSVPTWVANQLNSAYAIIVSMLMVEVWIIITAFVLFFFLKWQMRQSKGNTLHPVVPILWNNRGALDGSFMELSKYIKRENARPWVFVLLLLVLAAWVAQAAVSIVVPPLIILSNAAPVNPDTVYFASKDQPTNAKLTAAFALEVPVALRAAGNIESSSDLDKRVAVDSENLGNDSDGNQILRTNYSYNVTGVDFGLQKYPDLKLYVTGSCTTDYGRLRKRGRVVVNHSDSSVDIYAVDTYDTDGELLKISLLYNGPPPIAYFFPGALTKGTLEGSNTTWSAIISSVNRTSFSPSNDPWYLTQEWLGLSMGAAYMVTPHRPVLSCWEENIWSYKGRNSTGLALNTDYLPGLELSNGVQKIFNSFASRNLSMIAHMGQHLGSFALQSGLTSQSSVDGDTIFDAGSSSIQRDLQRIARIAFIATCSILTDSTLYPADAYSQADNAITSQDNARDFVVRSPNVSALSLKVIIALPSALLGSWLFVAVLLFATPVRLVRGLDSSSMFTFIQAQLPGFNPADYKANRISWQT
;
A
#
# COMPACT_ATOMS: atom_id res chain seq x y z
N MET A 1 -5.02 -1.74 -0.89
CA MET A 1 -4.12 -0.57 -1.01
C MET A 1 -2.92 -1.01 -1.82
N VAL A 2 -2.75 -0.53 -3.06
CA VAL A 2 -1.58 -0.88 -3.89
C VAL A 2 -0.47 0.09 -3.54
N VAL A 3 0.45 -0.34 -2.68
CA VAL A 3 1.43 0.56 -2.06
C VAL A 3 2.81 0.29 -2.62
N LEU A 4 3.32 1.23 -3.42
CA LEU A 4 4.73 1.21 -3.82
C LEU A 4 5.60 1.74 -2.68
N SER A 5 6.24 0.86 -1.94
CA SER A 5 7.31 1.23 -1.01
C SER A 5 8.62 1.38 -1.78
N VAL A 6 8.84 2.55 -2.37
CA VAL A 6 10.14 2.89 -2.96
C VAL A 6 11.05 3.38 -1.83
N ASN A 7 12.34 3.04 -1.88
CA ASN A 7 13.30 3.58 -0.93
C ASN A 7 13.48 5.08 -1.18
N GLN A 8 12.91 5.88 -0.28
CA GLN A 8 12.99 7.34 -0.36
C GLN A 8 14.28 7.86 0.28
N PRO A 9 14.99 8.82 -0.35
CA PRO A 9 16.12 9.52 0.26
C PRO A 9 15.74 10.18 1.60
N ARG A 10 16.70 10.28 2.52
CA ARG A 10 16.45 10.70 3.90
C ARG A 10 15.82 12.10 4.04
N ASN A 11 16.14 13.01 3.14
CA ASN A 11 15.65 14.40 3.15
C ASN A 11 14.19 14.55 2.68
N THR A 12 13.60 13.51 2.07
CA THR A 12 12.25 13.58 1.47
C THR A 12 11.11 13.53 2.47
N TYR A 13 11.37 13.12 3.71
CA TYR A 13 10.35 12.95 4.73
C TYR A 13 10.77 13.55 6.06
N LEU A 14 9.77 13.97 6.83
CA LEU A 14 9.98 14.56 8.15
C LEU A 14 9.81 13.49 9.23
N LEU A 15 10.83 13.38 10.09
CA LEU A 15 10.79 12.55 11.29
C LEU A 15 10.47 13.36 12.53
N TRP A 16 10.02 12.64 13.57
CA TRP A 16 9.65 13.21 14.87
C TRP A 16 8.53 14.25 14.73
N LYS A 17 7.63 14.03 13.76
CA LYS A 17 6.50 14.90 13.48
C LYS A 17 5.21 14.11 13.64
N ARG A 18 4.24 14.77 14.28
CA ARG A 18 2.85 14.34 14.31
C ARG A 18 2.20 14.67 12.97
N PHE A 19 1.42 13.75 12.42
CA PHE A 19 0.76 13.90 11.14
C PHE A 19 -0.50 13.02 11.08
N SER A 20 -1.32 13.21 10.04
CA SER A 20 -2.50 12.37 9.83
C SER A 20 -2.15 11.27 8.82
N TYR A 21 -2.09 10.03 9.29
CA TYR A 21 -1.87 8.86 8.45
C TYR A 21 -3.19 8.48 7.73
N PRO A 22 -3.19 8.38 6.39
CA PRO A 22 -4.40 8.00 5.66
C PRO A 22 -4.75 6.53 5.88
N THR A 23 -5.99 6.26 6.29
CA THR A 23 -6.55 4.90 6.33
C THR A 23 -7.91 4.87 5.65
N ASP A 24 -8.36 3.69 5.23
CA ASP A 24 -9.67 3.48 4.59
C ASP A 24 -10.85 3.88 5.51
N HIS A 25 -10.62 3.92 6.83
CA HIS A 25 -11.61 4.34 7.83
C HIS A 25 -11.49 5.81 8.23
N GLY A 26 -10.68 6.60 7.50
CA GLY A 26 -10.42 8.00 7.78
C GLY A 26 -8.98 8.29 8.22
N PRO A 27 -8.62 9.57 8.40
CA PRO A 27 -7.29 9.95 8.87
C PRO A 27 -7.07 9.51 10.32
N GLN A 28 -5.95 8.84 10.58
CA GLN A 28 -5.52 8.46 11.93
C GLN A 28 -4.35 9.30 12.38
N ASP A 29 -4.35 9.70 13.64
CA ASP A 29 -3.28 10.51 14.21
C ASP A 29 -2.03 9.66 14.47
N ALA A 30 -0.93 10.05 13.83
CA ALA A 30 0.29 9.27 13.76
C ALA A 30 1.52 10.12 14.08
N PHE A 31 2.61 9.43 14.46
CA PHE A 31 3.89 10.05 14.75
C PHE A 31 5.00 9.33 13.98
N SER A 32 5.78 10.07 13.19
CA SER A 32 6.82 9.49 12.33
C SER A 32 8.13 9.30 13.09
N VAL A 33 8.71 8.11 13.00
CA VAL A 33 10.02 7.78 13.60
C VAL A 33 10.86 6.93 12.64
N PRO A 34 12.19 6.80 12.85
CA PRO A 34 12.97 5.80 12.12
C PRO A 34 12.50 4.38 12.45
N THR A 35 12.54 3.45 11.50
CA THR A 35 12.11 2.05 11.72
C THR A 35 12.85 1.38 12.89
N TRP A 36 14.12 1.69 13.10
CA TRP A 36 14.88 1.14 14.23
C TRP A 36 14.35 1.62 15.60
N VAL A 37 13.88 2.87 15.70
CA VAL A 37 13.22 3.39 16.91
C VAL A 37 11.87 2.73 17.09
N ALA A 38 11.10 2.58 16.01
CA ALA A 38 9.80 1.89 16.05
C ALA A 38 9.94 0.46 16.60
N ASN A 39 10.96 -0.27 16.17
CA ASN A 39 11.25 -1.62 16.68
C ASN A 39 11.65 -1.62 18.16
N GLN A 40 12.43 -0.63 18.62
CA GLN A 40 12.76 -0.48 20.04
C GLN A 40 11.52 -0.17 20.88
N LEU A 41 10.66 0.73 20.40
CA LEU A 41 9.40 1.04 21.06
C LEU A 41 8.47 -0.17 21.07
N ASN A 42 8.35 -0.91 19.98
CA ASN A 42 7.57 -2.14 19.92
C ASN A 42 7.98 -3.12 21.04
N SER A 43 9.29 -3.34 21.22
CA SER A 43 9.82 -4.16 22.31
C SER A 43 9.52 -3.59 23.70
N ALA A 44 9.66 -2.28 23.89
CA ALA A 44 9.32 -1.63 25.17
C ALA A 44 7.82 -1.76 25.51
N TYR A 45 6.95 -1.68 24.51
CA TYR A 45 5.51 -1.82 24.71
C TYR A 45 5.08 -3.27 24.95
N ALA A 46 5.81 -4.26 24.44
CA ALA A 46 5.61 -5.65 24.84
C ALA A 46 5.76 -5.84 26.36
N ILE A 47 6.75 -5.15 26.96
CA ILE A 47 6.96 -5.15 28.40
C ILE A 47 5.80 -4.45 29.12
N ILE A 48 5.37 -3.27 28.65
CA ILE A 48 4.24 -2.53 29.23
C ILE A 48 2.96 -3.37 29.21
N VAL A 49 2.64 -4.01 28.09
CA VAL A 49 1.46 -4.87 27.94
C VAL A 49 1.56 -6.10 28.86
N SER A 50 2.75 -6.70 28.97
CA SER A 50 2.99 -7.81 29.91
C SER A 50 2.75 -7.39 31.36
N MET A 51 3.26 -6.23 31.77
CA MET A 51 3.02 -5.67 33.11
C MET A 51 1.54 -5.39 33.35
N LEU A 52 0.83 -4.83 32.37
CA LEU A 52 -0.61 -4.55 32.46
C LEU A 52 -1.41 -5.84 32.70
N MET A 53 -1.05 -6.94 32.01
CA MET A 53 -1.70 -8.24 32.23
C MET A 53 -1.45 -8.79 33.64
N VAL A 54 -0.25 -8.58 34.21
CA VAL A 54 0.04 -8.93 35.61
C VAL A 54 -0.84 -8.12 36.57
N GLU A 55 -0.99 -6.81 36.35
CA GLU A 55 -1.85 -5.97 37.19
C GLU A 55 -3.33 -6.40 37.10
N VAL A 56 -3.83 -6.70 35.90
CA VAL A 56 -5.18 -7.26 35.71
C VAL A 56 -5.34 -8.58 36.46
N TRP A 57 -4.34 -9.45 36.41
CA TRP A 57 -4.34 -10.70 37.17
C TRP A 57 -4.36 -10.48 38.70
N ILE A 58 -3.61 -9.51 39.20
CA ILE A 58 -3.63 -9.12 40.62
C ILE A 58 -5.02 -8.64 41.03
N ILE A 59 -5.70 -7.85 40.19
CA ILE A 59 -7.07 -7.38 40.45
C ILE A 59 -8.03 -8.57 40.55
N ILE A 60 -8.00 -9.47 39.56
CA ILE A 60 -8.87 -10.65 39.51
C ILE A 60 -8.65 -11.53 40.74
N THR A 61 -7.39 -11.86 41.05
CA THR A 61 -7.06 -12.69 42.21
C THR A 61 -7.44 -12.03 43.53
N ALA A 62 -7.23 -10.72 43.70
CA ALA A 62 -7.64 -9.98 44.89
C ALA A 62 -9.15 -10.04 45.10
N PHE A 63 -9.96 -9.85 44.06
CA PHE A 63 -11.42 -9.95 44.15
C PHE A 63 -11.87 -11.38 44.48
N VAL A 64 -11.37 -12.39 43.76
CA VAL A 64 -11.73 -13.80 43.98
C VAL A 64 -11.40 -14.22 45.41
N LEU A 65 -10.20 -13.88 45.91
CA LEU A 65 -9.79 -14.19 47.27
C LEU A 65 -10.62 -13.44 48.32
N PHE A 66 -10.95 -12.18 48.08
CA PHE A 66 -11.81 -11.41 48.98
C PHE A 66 -13.21 -12.03 49.13
N PHE A 67 -13.84 -12.40 48.00
CA PHE A 67 -15.15 -13.06 48.03
C PHE A 67 -15.07 -14.43 48.69
N PHE A 68 -14.00 -15.19 48.43
CA PHE A 68 -13.77 -16.49 49.06
C PHE A 68 -13.62 -16.37 50.59
N LEU A 69 -12.77 -15.45 51.07
CA LEU A 69 -12.57 -15.19 52.50
C LEU A 69 -13.88 -14.74 53.17
N LYS A 70 -14.62 -13.82 52.53
CA LYS A 70 -15.90 -13.34 53.06
C LYS A 70 -16.95 -14.44 53.12
N TRP A 71 -16.98 -15.35 52.13
CA TRP A 71 -17.87 -16.50 52.13
C TRP A 71 -17.50 -17.51 53.22
N GLN A 72 -16.21 -17.81 53.39
CA GLN A 72 -15.73 -18.70 54.45
C GLN A 72 -16.06 -18.15 55.85
N MET A 73 -15.87 -16.85 56.09
CA MET A 73 -16.24 -16.19 57.35
C MET A 73 -17.74 -16.32 57.66
N ARG A 74 -18.62 -16.31 56.64
CA ARG A 74 -20.07 -16.50 56.84
C ARG A 74 -20.45 -17.94 57.17
N GLN A 75 -19.69 -18.93 56.67
CA GLN A 75 -20.02 -20.35 56.79
C GLN A 75 -19.62 -20.97 58.14
N SER A 76 -18.90 -20.25 59.02
CA SER A 76 -18.57 -20.66 60.41
C SER A 76 -18.03 -22.10 60.56
N LYS A 77 -17.45 -22.68 59.50
CA LYS A 77 -16.84 -24.01 59.50
C LYS A 77 -15.32 -23.85 59.49
N GLY A 78 -14.70 -23.93 60.67
CA GLY A 78 -13.28 -24.24 60.88
C GLY A 78 -12.25 -23.24 60.33
N ASN A 79 -11.37 -22.76 61.22
CA ASN A 79 -10.34 -21.73 60.98
C ASN A 79 -9.19 -22.09 60.02
N THR A 80 -9.24 -23.19 59.26
CA THR A 80 -8.11 -23.60 58.42
C THR A 80 -8.25 -23.03 57.01
N LEU A 81 -7.47 -21.99 56.74
CA LEU A 81 -7.27 -21.47 55.39
C LEU A 81 -6.55 -22.52 54.53
N HIS A 82 -7.04 -22.76 53.30
CA HIS A 82 -6.40 -23.72 52.41
C HIS A 82 -5.02 -23.21 51.97
N PRO A 83 -3.94 -24.03 52.01
CA PRO A 83 -2.56 -23.60 51.76
C PRO A 83 -2.32 -23.01 50.36
N VAL A 84 -3.17 -23.37 49.38
CA VAL A 84 -3.13 -22.85 48.00
C VAL A 84 -3.41 -21.35 47.92
N VAL A 85 -4.22 -20.80 48.84
CA VAL A 85 -4.63 -19.39 48.81
C VAL A 85 -3.44 -18.45 49.10
N PRO A 86 -2.65 -18.66 50.18
CA PRO A 86 -1.41 -17.90 50.40
C PRO A 86 -0.37 -18.09 49.29
N ILE A 87 -0.24 -19.30 48.74
CA ILE A 87 0.70 -19.59 47.64
C ILE A 87 0.36 -18.75 46.40
N LEU A 88 -0.92 -18.72 46.01
CA LEU A 88 -1.39 -17.94 44.87
C LEU A 88 -1.20 -16.44 45.10
N TRP A 89 -1.52 -15.95 46.31
CA TRP A 89 -1.38 -14.53 46.64
C TRP A 89 0.08 -14.07 46.66
N ASN A 90 0.99 -14.88 47.21
CA ASN A 90 2.40 -14.52 47.31
C ASN A 90 3.10 -14.52 45.94
N ASN A 91 2.62 -15.34 44.99
CA ASN A 91 3.14 -15.40 43.62
C ASN A 91 2.33 -14.57 42.61
N ARG A 92 1.45 -13.67 43.07
CA ARG A 92 0.58 -12.85 42.20
C ARG A 92 1.33 -12.01 41.16
N GLY A 93 2.59 -11.65 41.44
CA GLY A 93 3.44 -10.86 40.53
C GLY A 93 4.15 -11.68 39.45
N ALA A 94 4.10 -13.01 39.52
CA ALA A 94 4.78 -13.93 38.60
C ALA A 94 3.87 -15.12 38.29
N LEU A 95 3.17 -15.07 37.14
CA LEU A 95 2.20 -16.09 36.72
C LEU A 95 2.83 -17.48 36.53
N ASP A 96 4.07 -17.51 36.04
CA ASP A 96 4.90 -18.71 35.93
C ASP A 96 5.24 -19.31 37.30
N GLY A 97 5.59 -18.46 38.27
CA GLY A 97 5.81 -18.87 39.67
C GLY A 97 4.54 -19.42 40.32
N SER A 98 3.39 -18.79 40.06
CA SER A 98 2.08 -19.28 40.52
C SER A 98 1.77 -20.68 39.96
N PHE A 99 2.00 -20.91 38.67
CA PHE A 99 1.80 -22.21 38.03
C PHE A 99 2.75 -23.28 38.58
N MET A 100 4.04 -22.95 38.73
CA MET A 100 5.04 -23.90 39.20
C MET A 100 4.80 -24.32 40.65
N GLU A 101 4.40 -23.41 41.53
CA GLU A 101 4.07 -23.78 42.92
C GLU A 101 2.75 -24.56 43.03
N LEU A 102 1.72 -24.22 42.24
CA LEU A 102 0.49 -25.01 42.20
C LEU A 102 0.71 -26.44 41.69
N SER A 103 1.53 -26.63 40.66
CA SER A 103 1.82 -27.95 40.11
C SER A 103 2.62 -28.82 41.09
N LYS A 104 3.57 -28.23 41.83
CA LYS A 104 4.27 -28.91 42.94
C LYS A 104 3.30 -29.34 44.04
N TYR A 105 2.33 -28.49 44.39
CA TYR A 105 1.31 -28.81 45.38
C TYR A 105 0.45 -30.01 44.95
N ILE A 106 -0.02 -30.02 43.70
CA ILE A 106 -0.81 -31.13 43.14
C ILE A 106 -0.02 -32.45 43.12
N LYS A 107 1.29 -32.39 42.87
CA LYS A 107 2.15 -33.59 42.86
C LYS A 107 2.39 -34.15 44.28
N ARG A 108 2.37 -33.28 45.30
CA ARG A 108 2.71 -33.63 46.69
C ARG A 108 1.52 -34.12 47.50
N GLU A 109 0.33 -33.56 47.27
CA GLU A 109 -0.90 -33.90 47.99
C GLU A 109 -1.97 -34.40 47.03
N ASN A 110 -2.90 -35.23 47.54
CA ASN A 110 -4.04 -35.71 46.76
C ASN A 110 -5.02 -34.55 46.53
N ALA A 111 -4.75 -33.75 45.49
CA ALA A 111 -5.38 -32.46 45.28
C ALA A 111 -6.87 -32.58 44.98
N ARG A 112 -7.66 -31.71 45.59
CA ARG A 112 -9.10 -31.60 45.31
C ARG A 112 -9.33 -31.12 43.86
N PRO A 113 -10.42 -31.54 43.19
CA PRO A 113 -10.68 -31.22 41.79
C PRO A 113 -10.69 -29.71 41.47
N TRP A 114 -11.11 -28.85 42.42
CA TRP A 114 -11.09 -27.40 42.23
C TRP A 114 -9.68 -26.80 42.07
N VAL A 115 -8.65 -27.45 42.60
CA VAL A 115 -7.24 -27.00 42.46
C VAL A 115 -6.76 -27.20 41.02
N PHE A 116 -7.22 -28.23 40.32
CA PHE A 116 -6.94 -28.42 38.90
C PHE A 116 -7.58 -27.34 38.03
N VAL A 117 -8.80 -26.91 38.38
CA VAL A 117 -9.46 -25.79 37.69
C VAL A 117 -8.66 -24.50 37.88
N LEU A 118 -8.16 -24.25 39.11
CA LEU A 118 -7.30 -23.09 39.39
C LEU A 118 -5.99 -23.15 38.59
N LEU A 119 -5.33 -24.32 38.53
CA LEU A 119 -4.12 -24.53 37.74
C LEU A 119 -4.36 -24.20 36.26
N LEU A 120 -5.46 -24.69 35.69
CA LEU A 120 -5.82 -24.43 34.30
C LEU A 120 -6.07 -22.93 34.06
N LEU A 121 -6.71 -22.24 35.00
CA LEU A 121 -6.95 -20.80 34.93
C LEU A 121 -5.63 -20.01 34.97
N VAL A 122 -4.71 -20.35 35.88
CA VAL A 122 -3.37 -19.73 35.95
C VAL A 122 -2.58 -20.00 34.67
N LEU A 123 -2.63 -21.23 34.14
CA LEU A 123 -2.01 -21.58 32.88
C LEU A 123 -2.58 -20.77 31.72
N ALA A 124 -3.91 -20.64 31.65
CA ALA A 124 -4.59 -19.85 30.64
C ALA A 124 -4.22 -18.36 30.75
N ALA A 125 -4.12 -17.82 31.96
CA ALA A 125 -3.67 -16.44 32.21
C ALA A 125 -2.22 -16.22 31.79
N TRP A 126 -1.32 -17.17 32.08
CA TRP A 126 0.08 -17.11 31.66
C TRP A 126 0.23 -17.15 30.13
N VAL A 127 -0.48 -18.06 29.47
CA VAL A 127 -0.50 -18.15 27.99
C VAL A 127 -1.09 -16.88 27.40
N ALA A 128 -2.18 -16.35 27.97
CA ALA A 128 -2.80 -15.10 27.52
C ALA A 128 -1.84 -13.91 27.68
N GLN A 129 -1.12 -13.81 28.79
CA GLN A 129 -0.11 -12.77 29.00
C GLN A 129 0.96 -12.81 27.90
N ALA A 130 1.51 -14.00 27.60
CA ALA A 130 2.52 -14.17 26.56
C ALA A 130 1.96 -13.89 25.15
N ALA A 131 0.75 -14.35 24.84
CA ALA A 131 0.12 -14.11 23.54
C ALA A 131 -0.18 -12.62 23.32
N VAL A 132 -0.77 -11.95 24.31
CA VAL A 132 -1.16 -10.53 24.21
C VAL A 132 0.08 -9.63 24.10
N SER A 133 1.17 -9.94 24.80
CA SER A 133 2.43 -9.19 24.70
C SER A 133 3.15 -9.35 23.36
N ILE A 134 2.81 -10.39 22.57
CA ILE A 134 3.34 -10.57 21.21
C ILE A 134 2.42 -9.91 20.17
N VAL A 135 1.10 -10.04 20.34
CA VAL A 135 0.11 -9.62 19.33
C VAL A 135 -0.20 -8.12 19.39
N VAL A 136 -0.26 -7.52 20.58
CA VAL A 136 -0.69 -6.12 20.73
C VAL A 136 0.37 -5.10 20.34
N PRO A 137 1.66 -5.23 20.72
CA PRO A 137 2.65 -4.19 20.44
C PRO A 137 2.84 -3.87 18.94
N PRO A 138 2.84 -4.86 18.01
CA PRO A 138 2.93 -4.56 16.59
C PRO A 138 1.82 -3.63 16.08
N LEU A 139 0.66 -3.58 16.73
CA LEU A 139 -0.45 -2.67 16.38
C LEU A 139 -0.11 -1.19 16.61
N ILE A 140 1.00 -0.89 17.31
CA ILE A 140 1.52 0.48 17.43
C ILE A 140 2.04 0.98 16.09
N ILE A 141 2.61 0.09 15.27
CA ILE A 141 3.15 0.44 13.96
C ILE A 141 2.00 0.36 12.95
N LEU A 142 1.56 1.52 12.46
CA LEU A 142 0.51 1.59 11.43
C LEU A 142 1.05 1.09 10.09
N SER A 143 2.18 1.64 9.66
CA SER A 143 2.83 1.30 8.38
C SER A 143 4.18 2.01 8.25
N ASN A 144 4.87 1.78 7.15
CA ASN A 144 6.14 2.41 6.80
C ASN A 144 5.92 3.73 6.02
N ALA A 145 5.42 4.76 6.71
CA ALA A 145 5.10 6.05 6.12
C ALA A 145 5.53 7.22 7.00
N ALA A 146 5.80 8.36 6.37
CA ALA A 146 6.11 9.61 7.04
C ALA A 146 5.55 10.81 6.24
N PRO A 147 5.25 11.95 6.88
CA PRO A 147 4.86 13.16 6.18
C PRO A 147 6.01 13.63 5.29
N VAL A 148 5.67 14.10 4.10
CA VAL A 148 6.65 14.60 3.13
C VAL A 148 7.33 15.87 3.62
N ASN A 149 8.59 16.06 3.23
CA ASN A 149 9.28 17.33 3.33
C ASN A 149 8.91 18.20 2.10
N PRO A 150 8.15 19.30 2.26
CA PRO A 150 7.65 20.09 1.13
C PRO A 150 8.77 20.66 0.25
N ASP A 151 9.96 20.91 0.80
CA ASP A 151 11.11 21.46 0.05
C ASP A 151 11.74 20.47 -0.93
N THR A 152 11.39 19.18 -0.82
CA THR A 152 11.90 18.12 -1.71
C THR A 152 10.94 17.78 -2.84
N VAL A 153 9.76 18.39 -2.86
CA VAL A 153 8.74 18.14 -3.87
C VAL A 153 9.13 18.87 -5.15
N TYR A 154 9.40 18.08 -6.18
CA TYR A 154 9.72 18.55 -7.52
C TYR A 154 8.70 18.04 -8.52
N PHE A 155 8.25 18.92 -9.39
CA PHE A 155 7.43 18.57 -10.53
C PHE A 155 7.89 19.40 -11.72
N ALA A 156 8.27 18.75 -12.83
CA ALA A 156 8.78 19.47 -13.98
C ALA A 156 7.71 20.43 -14.52
N SER A 157 8.02 21.72 -14.54
CA SER A 157 7.19 22.72 -15.18
C SER A 157 7.26 22.54 -16.68
N LYS A 158 6.09 22.52 -17.31
CA LYS A 158 5.97 22.44 -18.76
C LYS A 158 5.59 23.81 -19.35
N ASP A 159 5.56 24.87 -18.55
CA ASP A 159 5.17 26.22 -18.98
C ASP A 159 6.32 26.91 -19.72
N GLN A 160 6.08 27.25 -21.00
CA GLN A 160 7.05 27.87 -21.92
C GLN A 160 8.44 27.20 -21.98
N PRO A 161 8.53 25.87 -22.19
CA PRO A 161 9.81 25.19 -22.17
C PRO A 161 10.53 25.41 -23.50
N THR A 162 11.82 25.71 -23.44
CA THR A 162 12.69 25.52 -24.61
C THR A 162 12.75 24.03 -24.93
N ASN A 163 13.01 23.65 -26.19
CA ASN A 163 13.13 22.23 -26.58
C ASN A 163 14.12 21.45 -25.71
N ALA A 164 15.19 22.12 -25.24
CA ALA A 164 16.15 21.55 -24.30
C ALA A 164 15.53 21.22 -22.94
N LYS A 165 14.78 22.16 -22.34
CA LYS A 165 14.07 21.94 -21.06
C LYS A 165 12.99 20.87 -21.18
N LEU A 166 12.29 20.83 -22.32
CA LEU A 166 11.27 19.80 -22.59
C LEU A 166 11.90 18.40 -22.69
N THR A 167 13.06 18.30 -23.37
CA THR A 167 13.82 17.04 -23.46
C THR A 167 14.34 16.60 -22.10
N ALA A 168 14.83 17.55 -21.29
CA ALA A 168 15.27 17.27 -19.93
C ALA A 168 14.12 16.81 -19.02
N ALA A 169 12.97 17.49 -19.08
CA ALA A 169 11.77 17.09 -18.34
C ALA A 169 11.32 15.67 -18.72
N PHE A 170 11.32 15.35 -20.01
CA PHE A 170 11.01 14.00 -20.49
C PHE A 170 11.97 12.96 -19.88
N ALA A 171 13.28 13.22 -19.92
CA ALA A 171 14.29 12.32 -19.35
C ALA A 171 14.11 12.11 -17.84
N LEU A 172 13.66 13.14 -17.11
CA LEU A 172 13.36 13.06 -15.68
C LEU A 172 12.05 12.30 -15.37
N GLU A 173 11.09 12.27 -16.30
CA GLU A 173 9.81 11.57 -16.15
C GLU A 173 9.90 10.06 -16.53
N VAL A 174 10.84 9.67 -17.39
CA VAL A 174 11.03 8.25 -17.79
C VAL A 174 11.19 7.29 -16.60
N PRO A 175 12.01 7.58 -15.57
CA PRO A 175 12.13 6.72 -14.39
C PRO A 175 10.81 6.54 -13.63
N VAL A 176 9.90 7.52 -13.67
CA VAL A 176 8.57 7.41 -13.06
C VAL A 176 7.76 6.35 -13.80
N ALA A 177 7.72 6.44 -15.13
CA ALA A 177 7.00 5.49 -15.96
C ALA A 177 7.56 4.06 -15.84
N LEU A 178 8.89 3.91 -15.83
CA LEU A 178 9.55 2.61 -15.63
C LEU A 178 9.25 2.00 -14.26
N ARG A 179 9.19 2.81 -13.20
CA ARG A 179 8.80 2.32 -11.87
C ARG A 179 7.33 1.89 -11.84
N ALA A 180 6.43 2.61 -12.49
CA ALA A 180 5.04 2.16 -12.62
C ALA A 180 4.94 0.83 -13.38
N ALA A 181 5.67 0.69 -14.49
CA ALA A 181 5.72 -0.54 -15.28
C ALA A 181 6.29 -1.75 -14.53
N GLY A 182 7.35 -1.56 -13.75
CA GLY A 182 7.97 -2.62 -12.95
C GLY A 182 7.10 -3.16 -11.83
N ASN A 183 6.04 -2.44 -11.44
CA ASN A 183 5.17 -2.81 -10.32
C ASN A 183 3.85 -3.48 -10.72
N ILE A 184 3.60 -3.68 -12.02
CA ILE A 184 2.39 -4.37 -12.49
C ILE A 184 2.41 -5.84 -12.04
N GLU A 185 3.58 -6.47 -12.01
CA GLU A 185 3.72 -7.91 -11.75
C GLU A 185 3.66 -8.26 -10.26
N SER A 186 3.84 -7.27 -9.36
CA SER A 186 3.95 -7.49 -7.93
C SER A 186 2.61 -7.43 -7.17
N SER A 187 1.50 -7.08 -7.83
CA SER A 187 0.22 -6.83 -7.16
C SER A 187 -0.91 -7.70 -7.74
N SER A 188 -1.27 -8.75 -6.99
CA SER A 188 -2.38 -9.66 -7.30
C SER A 188 -3.78 -9.01 -7.20
N ASP A 189 -3.89 -7.82 -6.60
CA ASP A 189 -5.15 -7.11 -6.44
C ASP A 189 -5.46 -6.12 -7.58
N LEU A 190 -4.54 -5.93 -8.54
CA LEU A 190 -4.74 -5.01 -9.67
C LEU A 190 -5.96 -5.38 -10.51
N ASP A 191 -6.27 -6.67 -10.64
CA ASP A 191 -7.42 -7.17 -11.41
C ASP A 191 -8.77 -6.72 -10.85
N LYS A 192 -8.82 -6.41 -9.55
CA LYS A 192 -10.03 -5.88 -8.90
C LYS A 192 -10.13 -4.36 -8.99
N ARG A 193 -9.04 -3.68 -9.36
CA ARG A 193 -8.90 -2.22 -9.34
C ARG A 193 -8.96 -1.60 -10.73
N VAL A 194 -8.56 -2.35 -11.75
CA VAL A 194 -8.55 -1.95 -13.15
C VAL A 194 -9.40 -2.92 -13.94
N ALA A 195 -10.51 -2.44 -14.48
CA ALA A 195 -11.37 -3.21 -15.36
C ALA A 195 -11.05 -2.85 -16.82
N VAL A 196 -10.78 -3.85 -17.65
CA VAL A 196 -10.62 -3.70 -19.09
C VAL A 196 -11.46 -4.75 -19.79
N ASP A 197 -12.40 -4.29 -20.59
CA ASP A 197 -13.33 -5.15 -21.33
C ASP A 197 -13.25 -4.81 -22.82
N SER A 198 -13.45 -5.82 -23.67
CA SER A 198 -13.35 -5.64 -25.13
C SER A 198 -14.54 -6.28 -25.82
N GLU A 199 -15.19 -5.49 -26.67
CA GLU A 199 -16.30 -5.90 -27.50
C GLU A 199 -15.96 -5.77 -28.98
N ASN A 200 -16.47 -6.69 -29.78
CA ASN A 200 -16.38 -6.60 -31.24
C ASN A 200 -17.61 -5.84 -31.77
N LEU A 201 -17.40 -4.69 -32.40
CA LEU A 201 -18.47 -3.87 -32.96
C LEU A 201 -18.91 -4.31 -34.37
N GLY A 202 -18.17 -5.22 -34.99
CA GLY A 202 -18.40 -5.69 -36.34
C GLY A 202 -17.17 -5.53 -37.22
N ASN A 203 -17.39 -5.46 -38.54
CA ASN A 203 -16.32 -5.29 -39.51
C ASN A 203 -16.53 -3.99 -40.31
N ASP A 204 -15.44 -3.37 -40.73
CA ASP A 204 -15.43 -2.26 -41.69
C ASP A 204 -15.79 -2.75 -43.11
N SER A 205 -15.95 -1.82 -44.07
CA SER A 205 -16.26 -2.11 -45.48
C SER A 205 -15.28 -3.09 -46.13
N ASP A 206 -14.03 -3.07 -45.68
CA ASP A 206 -12.95 -3.93 -46.18
C ASP A 206 -12.88 -5.29 -45.46
N GLY A 207 -13.84 -5.59 -44.58
CA GLY A 207 -13.89 -6.83 -43.79
C GLY A 207 -12.96 -6.84 -42.57
N ASN A 208 -12.29 -5.72 -42.28
CA ASN A 208 -11.41 -5.58 -41.12
C ASN A 208 -12.23 -5.46 -39.82
N GLN A 209 -11.82 -6.15 -38.76
CA GLN A 209 -12.54 -6.17 -37.50
C GLN A 209 -12.43 -4.82 -36.74
N ILE A 210 -13.56 -4.30 -36.27
CA ILE A 210 -13.67 -3.10 -35.44
C ILE A 210 -13.83 -3.52 -33.98
N LEU A 211 -12.80 -3.29 -33.17
CA LEU A 211 -12.82 -3.57 -31.74
C LEU A 211 -13.04 -2.29 -30.94
N ARG A 212 -13.83 -2.38 -29.87
CA ARG A 212 -13.89 -1.39 -28.80
C ARG A 212 -13.38 -2.00 -27.50
N THR A 213 -12.42 -1.34 -26.87
CA THR A 213 -11.90 -1.72 -25.56
C THR A 213 -12.20 -0.61 -24.57
N ASN A 214 -13.03 -0.91 -23.58
CA ASN A 214 -13.37 -0.01 -22.48
C ASN A 214 -12.44 -0.28 -21.31
N TYR A 215 -12.00 0.78 -20.63
CA TYR A 215 -11.20 0.67 -19.42
C TYR A 215 -11.72 1.60 -18.33
N SER A 216 -11.58 1.17 -17.08
CA SER A 216 -11.88 2.03 -15.93
C SER A 216 -11.06 1.65 -14.71
N TYR A 217 -10.77 2.65 -13.89
CA TYR A 217 -10.16 2.47 -12.58
C TYR A 217 -10.51 3.62 -11.64
N ASN A 218 -10.35 3.39 -10.34
CA ASN A 218 -10.53 4.42 -9.33
C ASN A 218 -9.33 4.53 -8.37
N VAL A 219 -8.99 5.77 -8.03
CA VAL A 219 -7.89 6.10 -7.15
C VAL A 219 -8.43 6.90 -5.98
N THR A 220 -8.14 6.48 -4.75
CA THR A 220 -8.61 7.15 -3.54
C THR A 220 -7.53 8.05 -2.95
N GLY A 221 -7.91 8.95 -2.05
CA GLY A 221 -6.97 9.79 -1.31
C GLY A 221 -5.96 8.98 -0.51
N VAL A 222 -6.34 7.78 -0.05
CA VAL A 222 -5.43 6.84 0.62
C VAL A 222 -4.37 6.31 -0.35
N ASP A 223 -4.76 6.01 -1.58
CA ASP A 223 -3.85 5.55 -2.63
C ASP A 223 -2.84 6.65 -2.98
N PHE A 224 -3.32 7.89 -3.17
CA PHE A 224 -2.46 9.09 -3.34
C PHE A 224 -1.57 9.39 -2.12
N GLY A 225 -1.93 8.88 -0.93
CA GLY A 225 -1.25 9.17 0.33
C GLY A 225 -1.64 10.50 0.97
N LEU A 226 -2.80 11.07 0.65
CA LEU A 226 -3.30 12.34 1.21
C LEU A 226 -3.61 12.21 2.70
N GLN A 227 -3.01 13.06 3.54
CA GLN A 227 -3.09 12.97 4.99
C GLN A 227 -4.49 13.22 5.55
N LYS A 228 -5.22 14.19 4.98
CA LYS A 228 -6.50 14.69 5.52
C LYS A 228 -7.73 14.25 4.73
N TYR A 229 -7.54 13.82 3.49
CA TYR A 229 -8.64 13.64 2.53
C TYR A 229 -8.68 12.22 1.95
N PRO A 230 -8.83 11.17 2.78
CA PRO A 230 -8.89 9.80 2.29
C PRO A 230 -10.13 9.56 1.40
N ASP A 231 -11.21 10.32 1.62
CA ASP A 231 -12.47 10.21 0.87
C ASP A 231 -12.43 10.85 -0.52
N LEU A 232 -11.35 11.56 -0.87
CA LEU A 232 -11.18 12.10 -2.23
C LEU A 232 -11.01 10.93 -3.19
N LYS A 233 -11.73 10.93 -4.32
CA LYS A 233 -11.67 9.87 -5.32
C LYS A 233 -11.49 10.46 -6.70
N LEU A 234 -10.64 9.85 -7.50
CA LEU A 234 -10.54 10.06 -8.93
C LEU A 234 -11.13 8.83 -9.63
N TYR A 235 -12.15 9.05 -10.44
CA TYR A 235 -12.73 8.06 -11.33
C TYR A 235 -12.20 8.31 -12.74
N VAL A 236 -11.56 7.29 -13.31
CA VAL A 236 -11.06 7.30 -14.67
C VAL A 236 -11.84 6.28 -15.47
N THR A 237 -12.47 6.74 -16.54
CA THR A 237 -13.21 5.90 -17.48
C THR A 237 -12.80 6.27 -18.89
N GLY A 238 -12.48 5.29 -19.73
CA GLY A 238 -12.15 5.55 -21.12
C GLY A 238 -12.55 4.42 -22.03
N SER A 239 -12.50 4.71 -23.32
CA SER A 239 -12.83 3.76 -24.37
C SER A 239 -11.93 4.02 -25.56
N CYS A 240 -11.44 2.94 -26.16
CA CYS A 240 -10.63 2.92 -27.36
C CYS A 240 -11.34 2.16 -28.45
N THR A 241 -11.37 2.70 -29.66
CA THR A 241 -11.92 2.05 -30.84
C THR A 241 -10.88 1.98 -31.94
N THR A 242 -10.81 0.86 -32.65
CA THR A 242 -9.96 0.73 -33.84
C THR A 242 -10.52 1.55 -35.00
N ASP A 243 -9.68 2.43 -35.55
CA ASP A 243 -10.00 3.35 -36.64
C ASP A 243 -9.06 3.11 -37.83
N TYR A 244 -9.61 2.64 -38.93
CA TYR A 244 -8.90 2.41 -40.20
C TYR A 244 -8.87 3.66 -41.10
N GLY A 245 -9.71 4.66 -40.83
CA GLY A 245 -9.86 5.87 -41.65
C GLY A 245 -8.67 6.82 -41.57
N ARG A 246 -7.82 6.68 -40.55
CA ARG A 246 -6.60 7.51 -40.38
C ARG A 246 -5.42 7.08 -41.26
N LEU A 247 -5.47 5.89 -41.88
CA LEU A 247 -4.45 5.50 -42.84
C LEU A 247 -4.62 6.28 -44.14
N ARG A 248 -3.60 7.08 -44.51
CA ARG A 248 -3.65 7.89 -45.73
C ARG A 248 -3.09 7.18 -46.94
N LYS A 249 -1.96 6.49 -46.76
CA LYS A 249 -1.25 5.87 -47.88
C LYS A 249 -0.50 4.63 -47.42
N ARG A 250 -0.52 3.62 -48.30
CA ARG A 250 0.42 2.49 -48.26
C ARG A 250 1.55 2.78 -49.22
N GLY A 251 2.77 2.70 -48.71
CA GLY A 251 4.00 2.82 -49.47
C GLY A 251 4.77 1.51 -49.49
N ARG A 252 5.78 1.47 -50.35
CA ARG A 252 6.87 0.51 -50.27
C ARG A 252 8.16 1.29 -50.24
N VAL A 253 9.06 0.88 -49.38
CA VAL A 253 10.39 1.47 -49.26
C VAL A 253 11.39 0.33 -49.40
N VAL A 254 12.30 0.50 -50.36
CA VAL A 254 13.38 -0.45 -50.62
C VAL A 254 14.65 0.13 -50.02
N VAL A 255 15.18 -0.51 -48.97
CA VAL A 255 16.48 -0.16 -48.37
C VAL A 255 17.37 -1.40 -48.46
N ASN A 256 18.56 -1.26 -49.04
CA ASN A 256 19.54 -2.35 -49.16
C ASN A 256 18.95 -3.65 -49.74
N HIS A 257 18.13 -3.56 -50.80
CA HIS A 257 17.47 -4.69 -51.46
C HIS A 257 16.37 -5.40 -50.63
N SER A 258 16.01 -4.88 -49.46
CA SER A 258 14.83 -5.30 -48.70
C SER A 258 13.63 -4.43 -49.06
N ASP A 259 12.57 -5.03 -49.63
CA ASP A 259 11.29 -4.36 -49.90
C ASP A 259 10.40 -4.45 -48.66
N SER A 260 10.17 -3.31 -48.00
CA SER A 260 9.30 -3.22 -46.82
C SER A 260 8.09 -2.34 -47.12
N SER A 261 6.91 -2.80 -46.74
CA SER A 261 5.73 -1.94 -46.76
C SER A 261 5.82 -0.90 -45.65
N VAL A 262 5.32 0.28 -45.97
CA VAL A 262 5.26 1.42 -45.06
C VAL A 262 3.82 1.88 -44.99
N ASP A 263 3.28 1.93 -43.78
CA ASP A 263 1.98 2.54 -43.53
C ASP A 263 2.19 4.00 -43.14
N ILE A 264 1.43 4.90 -43.76
CA ILE A 264 1.49 6.34 -43.52
C ILE A 264 0.16 6.79 -42.92
N TYR A 265 0.20 7.19 -41.66
CA TYR A 265 -0.96 7.64 -40.90
C TYR A 265 -1.00 9.16 -40.81
N ALA A 266 -2.20 9.73 -40.87
CA ALA A 266 -2.40 11.10 -40.41
C ALA A 266 -2.52 11.11 -38.89
N VAL A 267 -1.69 11.93 -38.25
CA VAL A 267 -1.71 12.19 -36.82
C VAL A 267 -2.26 13.59 -36.62
N ASP A 268 -3.31 13.66 -35.79
CA ASP A 268 -3.82 14.93 -35.28
C ASP A 268 -3.25 15.09 -33.88
N THR A 269 -2.45 16.14 -33.68
CA THR A 269 -1.99 16.54 -32.34
C THR A 269 -2.65 17.85 -31.94
N TYR A 270 -2.48 18.25 -30.68
CA TYR A 270 -3.02 19.51 -30.16
C TYR A 270 -2.59 20.76 -30.96
N ASP A 271 -1.39 20.74 -31.57
CA ASP A 271 -0.81 21.90 -32.27
C ASP A 271 -0.61 21.71 -33.78
N THR A 272 -0.69 20.47 -34.29
CA THR A 272 -0.48 20.17 -35.70
C THR A 272 -1.53 19.21 -36.24
N ASP A 273 -2.35 19.70 -37.18
CA ASP A 273 -3.25 18.88 -37.97
C ASP A 273 -2.50 18.35 -39.20
N GLY A 274 -2.54 17.03 -39.39
CA GLY A 274 -2.11 16.40 -40.63
C GLY A 274 -0.62 16.09 -40.76
N GLU A 275 0.12 15.99 -39.65
CA GLU A 275 1.46 15.38 -39.70
C GLU A 275 1.35 13.92 -40.14
N LEU A 276 2.29 13.49 -40.98
CA LEU A 276 2.32 12.14 -41.53
C LEU A 276 3.34 11.29 -40.79
N LEU A 277 2.85 10.32 -40.02
CA LEU A 277 3.71 9.33 -39.36
C LEU A 277 3.93 8.13 -40.28
N LYS A 278 5.19 7.82 -40.55
CA LYS A 278 5.60 6.64 -41.32
C LYS A 278 5.94 5.49 -40.36
N ILE A 279 5.28 4.37 -40.55
CA ILE A 279 5.45 3.16 -39.76
C ILE A 279 5.97 2.03 -40.65
N SER A 280 7.12 1.47 -40.27
CA SER A 280 7.72 0.30 -40.90
C SER A 280 8.79 -0.31 -40.01
N LEU A 281 9.03 -1.62 -40.17
CA LEU A 281 10.12 -2.34 -39.50
C LEU A 281 11.46 -1.59 -39.62
N LEU A 282 11.77 -1.04 -40.80
CA LEU A 282 13.03 -0.34 -41.08
C LEU A 282 13.21 0.97 -40.28
N TYR A 283 12.13 1.64 -39.88
CA TYR A 283 12.20 2.95 -39.22
C TYR A 283 12.03 2.87 -37.70
N ASN A 284 11.27 1.87 -37.20
CA ASN A 284 10.83 1.83 -35.81
C ASN A 284 11.61 0.83 -34.95
N GLY A 285 12.60 0.15 -35.53
CA GLY A 285 13.47 -0.78 -34.81
C GLY A 285 12.83 -2.15 -34.52
N PRO A 286 13.54 -3.02 -33.77
CA PRO A 286 13.24 -4.45 -33.68
C PRO A 286 11.99 -4.86 -32.86
N PRO A 287 11.68 -4.30 -31.68
CA PRO A 287 10.43 -4.63 -30.99
C PRO A 287 9.24 -3.84 -31.58
N PRO A 288 8.00 -4.36 -31.55
CA PRO A 288 6.82 -3.54 -31.80
C PRO A 288 6.73 -2.42 -30.74
N ILE A 289 6.45 -1.21 -31.21
CA ILE A 289 6.34 0.01 -30.38
C ILE A 289 5.01 0.67 -30.69
N ALA A 290 4.33 1.22 -29.69
CA ALA A 290 3.20 2.13 -29.91
C ALA A 290 3.63 3.57 -29.74
N TYR A 291 3.19 4.43 -30.67
CA TYR A 291 3.30 5.87 -30.59
C TYR A 291 1.98 6.43 -30.06
N PHE A 292 2.04 7.17 -28.96
CA PHE A 292 0.87 7.74 -28.30
C PHE A 292 0.81 9.24 -28.55
N PHE A 293 -0.36 9.74 -28.96
CA PHE A 293 -0.58 11.14 -29.29
C PHE A 293 -1.74 11.69 -28.45
N PRO A 294 -1.50 12.71 -27.61
CA PRO A 294 -2.57 13.38 -26.89
C PRO A 294 -3.40 14.22 -27.86
N GLY A 295 -4.71 14.23 -27.63
CA GLY A 295 -5.67 15.01 -28.39
C GLY A 295 -6.20 16.22 -27.63
N ALA A 296 -7.35 16.72 -28.08
CA ALA A 296 -8.00 17.90 -27.51
C ALA A 296 -8.87 17.55 -26.30
N LEU A 297 -9.02 18.50 -25.37
CA LEU A 297 -10.10 18.46 -24.39
C LEU A 297 -11.43 18.62 -25.09
N THR A 298 -12.37 17.77 -24.72
CA THR A 298 -13.74 17.80 -25.17
C THR A 298 -14.68 17.83 -23.97
N LYS A 299 -15.94 18.11 -24.22
CA LYS A 299 -16.97 18.06 -23.18
C LYS A 299 -17.30 16.60 -22.88
N GLY A 300 -17.09 16.17 -21.64
CA GLY A 300 -17.56 14.89 -21.11
C GLY A 300 -18.85 15.07 -20.31
N THR A 301 -18.92 14.35 -19.20
CA THR A 301 -19.89 14.55 -18.12
C THR A 301 -19.75 15.96 -17.51
N LEU A 302 -18.52 16.46 -17.38
CA LEU A 302 -18.21 17.82 -16.98
C LEU A 302 -17.48 18.55 -18.11
N GLU A 303 -17.48 19.88 -18.05
CA GLU A 303 -16.72 20.68 -19.00
C GLU A 303 -15.22 20.50 -18.76
N GLY A 304 -14.49 20.03 -19.78
CA GLY A 304 -13.05 19.73 -19.68
C GLY A 304 -12.69 18.48 -18.87
N SER A 305 -13.64 17.57 -18.61
CA SER A 305 -13.32 16.26 -17.99
C SER A 305 -12.85 15.21 -18.98
N ASN A 306 -13.15 15.36 -20.28
CA ASN A 306 -12.85 14.37 -21.30
C ASN A 306 -11.65 14.80 -22.15
N THR A 307 -10.65 13.93 -22.25
CA THR A 307 -9.50 14.10 -23.14
C THR A 307 -9.47 12.98 -24.17
N THR A 308 -9.18 13.32 -25.43
CA THR A 308 -8.95 12.33 -26.48
C THR A 308 -7.47 11.99 -26.60
N TRP A 309 -7.16 10.80 -27.06
CA TRP A 309 -5.80 10.40 -27.40
C TRP A 309 -5.84 9.30 -28.46
N SER A 310 -4.71 9.08 -29.14
CA SER A 310 -4.60 8.00 -30.12
C SER A 310 -3.31 7.22 -29.96
N ALA A 311 -3.32 5.95 -30.38
CA ALA A 311 -2.13 5.11 -30.41
C ALA A 311 -1.97 4.42 -31.76
N ILE A 312 -0.73 4.45 -32.28
CA ILE A 312 -0.36 3.84 -33.56
C ILE A 312 0.74 2.80 -33.29
N ILE A 313 0.48 1.55 -33.62
CA ILE A 313 1.42 0.46 -33.42
C ILE A 313 2.35 0.28 -34.62
N SER A 314 3.63 -0.02 -34.35
CA SER A 314 4.63 -0.35 -35.35
C SER A 314 4.74 -1.85 -35.62
N SER A 315 3.62 -2.58 -35.73
CA SER A 315 3.63 -4.05 -35.91
C SER A 315 3.76 -4.51 -37.36
N VAL A 316 3.54 -3.62 -38.34
CA VAL A 316 3.53 -3.93 -39.78
C VAL A 316 4.83 -4.62 -40.23
N ASN A 317 4.70 -5.66 -41.05
CA ASN A 317 5.80 -6.44 -41.62
C ASN A 317 6.72 -7.14 -40.62
N ARG A 318 6.30 -7.26 -39.36
CA ARG A 318 7.03 -8.07 -38.39
C ARG A 318 6.70 -9.54 -38.55
N THR A 319 7.70 -10.38 -38.39
CA THR A 319 7.56 -11.84 -38.49
C THR A 319 7.08 -12.42 -37.15
N SER A 320 6.33 -13.52 -37.21
CA SER A 320 5.74 -14.13 -36.03
C SER A 320 5.74 -15.66 -36.05
N PHE A 321 5.82 -16.25 -34.85
CA PHE A 321 5.73 -17.70 -34.62
C PHE A 321 4.33 -18.26 -34.86
N SER A 322 3.29 -17.49 -34.51
CA SER A 322 1.91 -17.98 -34.49
C SER A 322 0.97 -17.02 -35.24
N PRO A 323 -0.16 -17.52 -35.77
CA PRO A 323 -1.13 -16.67 -36.43
C PRO A 323 -1.92 -15.88 -35.38
N SER A 324 -2.35 -14.67 -35.76
CA SER A 324 -3.25 -13.83 -34.98
C SER A 324 -4.31 -13.20 -35.87
N ASN A 325 -5.50 -13.06 -35.30
CA ASN A 325 -6.63 -12.35 -35.90
C ASN A 325 -6.87 -10.97 -35.25
N ASP A 326 -6.06 -10.59 -34.27
CA ASP A 326 -6.20 -9.29 -33.59
C ASP A 326 -5.93 -8.13 -34.57
N PRO A 327 -6.73 -7.05 -34.57
CA PRO A 327 -6.58 -5.96 -35.53
C PRO A 327 -5.18 -5.34 -35.58
N TRP A 328 -4.44 -5.26 -34.48
CA TRP A 328 -3.06 -4.75 -34.46
C TRP A 328 -2.03 -5.78 -34.90
N TYR A 329 -2.31 -7.07 -34.70
CA TYR A 329 -1.37 -8.16 -34.92
C TYR A 329 -1.79 -9.12 -36.03
N LEU A 330 -2.76 -8.74 -36.87
CA LEU A 330 -3.31 -9.60 -37.91
C LEU A 330 -2.22 -10.10 -38.85
N THR A 331 -2.04 -11.41 -38.88
CA THR A 331 -0.99 -12.06 -39.65
C THR A 331 -1.51 -12.76 -40.90
N GLN A 332 -0.63 -12.91 -41.88
CA GLN A 332 -0.76 -13.83 -43.00
C GLN A 332 0.39 -14.84 -42.99
N GLU A 333 0.21 -15.98 -43.66
CA GLU A 333 1.30 -16.94 -43.87
C GLU A 333 2.45 -16.29 -44.64
N TRP A 334 3.67 -16.55 -44.17
CA TRP A 334 4.90 -16.00 -44.73
C TRP A 334 5.85 -17.15 -45.05
N LEU A 335 6.15 -17.31 -46.34
CA LEU A 335 7.06 -18.34 -46.86
C LEU A 335 8.54 -17.94 -46.72
N GLY A 336 8.87 -17.05 -45.78
CA GLY A 336 10.22 -16.56 -45.58
C GLY A 336 11.17 -17.60 -45.02
N LEU A 337 12.46 -17.44 -45.34
CA LEU A 337 13.55 -18.34 -44.94
C LEU A 337 13.99 -18.17 -43.48
N SER A 338 13.37 -17.26 -42.72
CA SER A 338 13.68 -17.00 -41.31
C SER A 338 13.23 -18.19 -40.43
N MET A 339 14.19 -18.94 -39.89
CA MET A 339 13.92 -20.10 -39.03
C MET A 339 12.94 -19.76 -37.90
N GLY A 340 11.76 -20.38 -37.94
CA GLY A 340 10.75 -20.31 -36.87
C GLY A 340 9.62 -19.31 -37.06
N ALA A 341 9.66 -18.42 -38.05
CA ALA A 341 8.57 -17.47 -38.29
C ALA A 341 7.75 -17.84 -39.53
N ALA A 342 6.60 -18.49 -39.31
CA ALA A 342 5.69 -18.92 -40.38
C ALA A 342 4.69 -17.82 -40.79
N TYR A 343 4.66 -16.71 -40.07
CA TYR A 343 3.66 -15.66 -40.24
C TYR A 343 4.30 -14.28 -40.30
N MET A 344 3.62 -13.34 -40.95
CA MET A 344 4.00 -11.93 -40.99
C MET A 344 2.76 -11.06 -40.77
N VAL A 345 2.91 -10.03 -39.94
CA VAL A 345 1.85 -9.04 -39.72
C VAL A 345 1.58 -8.27 -41.01
N THR A 346 0.32 -8.30 -41.43
CA THR A 346 -0.15 -7.64 -42.64
C THR A 346 -0.09 -6.11 -42.50
N PRO A 347 0.13 -5.36 -43.60
CA PRO A 347 -0.02 -3.91 -43.57
C PRO A 347 -1.48 -3.50 -43.31
N HIS A 348 -1.74 -2.20 -43.21
CA HIS A 348 -3.07 -1.63 -42.95
C HIS A 348 -3.59 -1.96 -41.54
N ARG A 349 -2.76 -1.73 -40.52
CA ARG A 349 -3.19 -1.88 -39.11
C ARG A 349 -3.96 -0.63 -38.65
N PRO A 350 -5.00 -0.76 -37.81
CA PRO A 350 -5.78 0.40 -37.39
C PRO A 350 -5.05 1.26 -36.35
N VAL A 351 -5.41 2.54 -36.30
CA VAL A 351 -5.10 3.41 -35.17
C VAL A 351 -6.09 3.11 -34.04
N LEU A 352 -5.65 3.17 -32.79
CA LEU A 352 -6.62 3.26 -31.69
C LEU A 352 -6.99 4.71 -31.47
N SER A 353 -8.26 5.04 -31.68
CA SER A 353 -8.85 6.34 -31.33
C SER A 353 -9.56 6.21 -30.00
N CYS A 354 -9.10 6.95 -28.99
CA CYS A 354 -9.49 6.80 -27.61
C CYS A 354 -9.98 8.11 -27.00
N TRP A 355 -10.80 7.97 -25.97
CA TRP A 355 -11.16 9.06 -25.06
C TRP A 355 -11.06 8.59 -23.62
N GLU A 356 -10.78 9.52 -22.72
CA GLU A 356 -10.63 9.32 -21.28
C GLU A 356 -11.31 10.44 -20.52
N GLU A 357 -12.24 10.07 -19.65
CA GLU A 357 -12.90 10.97 -18.73
C GLU A 357 -12.34 10.81 -17.32
N ASN A 358 -11.91 11.94 -16.75
CA ASN A 358 -11.34 12.05 -15.42
C ASN A 358 -12.27 12.88 -14.51
N ILE A 359 -12.95 12.23 -13.57
CA ILE A 359 -13.89 12.86 -12.64
C ILE A 359 -13.36 12.76 -11.21
N TRP A 360 -13.15 13.91 -10.57
CA TRP A 360 -12.84 13.98 -9.15
C TRP A 360 -14.12 14.04 -8.34
N SER A 361 -14.18 13.30 -7.24
CA SER A 361 -15.33 13.26 -6.34
C SER A 361 -14.90 13.38 -4.89
N TYR A 362 -15.59 14.22 -4.13
CA TYR A 362 -15.38 14.37 -2.69
C TYR A 362 -16.72 14.60 -1.99
N LYS A 363 -17.04 13.77 -0.99
CA LYS A 363 -18.29 13.84 -0.21
C LYS A 363 -19.56 13.97 -1.07
N GLY A 364 -19.61 13.25 -2.19
CA GLY A 364 -20.76 13.20 -3.09
C GLY A 364 -20.86 14.37 -4.09
N ARG A 365 -19.88 15.28 -4.13
CA ARG A 365 -19.78 16.30 -5.17
C ARG A 365 -18.67 15.96 -6.16
N ASN A 366 -18.91 16.27 -7.43
CA ASN A 366 -17.97 15.99 -8.51
C ASN A 366 -17.37 17.28 -9.06
N SER A 367 -16.12 17.22 -9.47
CA SER A 367 -15.36 18.32 -10.06
C SER A 367 -14.34 17.80 -11.07
N THR A 368 -13.70 18.70 -11.80
CA THR A 368 -12.55 18.40 -12.66
C THR A 368 -11.25 18.63 -11.92
N GLY A 369 -10.14 18.16 -12.48
CA GLY A 369 -8.83 18.34 -11.86
C GLY A 369 -8.44 19.81 -11.70
N LEU A 370 -8.94 20.71 -12.57
CA LEU A 370 -8.70 22.16 -12.50
C LEU A 370 -9.42 22.86 -11.33
N ALA A 371 -10.43 22.21 -10.77
CA ALA A 371 -11.38 22.78 -9.83
C ALA A 371 -11.35 22.00 -8.49
N LEU A 372 -10.15 21.66 -8.03
CA LEU A 372 -9.90 20.97 -6.75
C LEU A 372 -9.72 21.95 -5.58
N ASN A 373 -10.68 22.86 -5.42
CA ASN A 373 -10.68 23.88 -4.38
C ASN A 373 -11.97 23.80 -3.53
N THR A 374 -12.02 24.62 -2.47
CA THR A 374 -13.16 24.69 -1.55
C THR A 374 -14.45 25.19 -2.21
N ASP A 375 -14.35 25.99 -3.29
CA ASP A 375 -15.51 26.57 -3.97
C ASP A 375 -16.32 25.51 -4.71
N TYR A 376 -15.64 24.60 -5.41
CA TYR A 376 -16.27 23.50 -6.14
C TYR A 376 -16.49 22.26 -5.25
N LEU A 377 -15.55 21.97 -4.35
CA LEU A 377 -15.59 20.84 -3.42
C LEU A 377 -15.51 21.34 -1.96
N PRO A 378 -16.66 21.60 -1.31
CA PRO A 378 -16.69 22.23 0.02
C PRO A 378 -16.02 21.34 1.07
N GLY A 379 -15.11 21.94 1.84
CA GLY A 379 -14.31 21.24 2.86
C GLY A 379 -13.13 20.44 2.29
N LEU A 380 -12.75 20.66 1.02
CA LEU A 380 -11.49 20.20 0.45
C LEU A 380 -10.48 21.36 0.45
N GLU A 381 -9.62 21.41 1.47
CA GLU A 381 -8.55 22.41 1.58
C GLU A 381 -7.20 21.75 1.29
N LEU A 382 -6.95 21.40 0.03
CA LEU A 382 -5.65 20.89 -0.41
C LEU A 382 -4.63 22.02 -0.45
N SER A 383 -3.37 21.74 -0.15
CA SER A 383 -2.31 22.72 -0.30
C SER A 383 -2.09 23.10 -1.76
N ASN A 384 -1.65 24.34 -2.01
CA ASN A 384 -1.48 24.86 -3.36
C ASN A 384 -0.53 23.99 -4.18
N GLY A 385 0.52 23.45 -3.56
CA GLY A 385 1.45 22.53 -4.23
C GLY A 385 0.78 21.24 -4.71
N VAL A 386 -0.07 20.62 -3.88
CA VAL A 386 -0.80 19.41 -4.29
C VAL A 386 -1.83 19.73 -5.37
N GLN A 387 -2.54 20.85 -5.24
CA GLN A 387 -3.46 21.32 -6.28
C GLN A 387 -2.74 21.56 -7.60
N LYS A 388 -1.56 22.20 -7.60
CA LYS A 388 -0.74 22.42 -8.79
C LYS A 388 -0.31 21.12 -9.45
N ILE A 389 0.10 20.12 -8.66
CA ILE A 389 0.44 18.79 -9.20
C ILE A 389 -0.81 18.17 -9.87
N PHE A 390 -1.97 18.14 -9.23
CA PHE A 390 -3.16 17.57 -9.86
C PHE A 390 -3.65 18.39 -11.07
N ASN A 391 -3.57 19.71 -10.98
CA ASN A 391 -3.92 20.63 -12.06
C ASN A 391 -3.01 20.43 -13.27
N SER A 392 -1.71 20.17 -13.10
CA SER A 392 -0.78 20.02 -14.23
C SER A 392 -1.10 18.80 -15.10
N PHE A 393 -1.66 17.74 -14.51
CA PHE A 393 -2.18 16.59 -15.27
C PHE A 393 -3.50 16.94 -15.97
N ALA A 394 -4.40 17.64 -15.28
CA ALA A 394 -5.71 17.98 -15.82
C ALA A 394 -5.69 19.10 -16.88
N SER A 395 -4.79 20.07 -16.75
CA SER A 395 -4.76 21.29 -17.57
C SER A 395 -4.17 21.09 -18.96
N ARG A 396 -3.42 20.01 -19.18
CA ARG A 396 -2.72 19.73 -20.45
C ARG A 396 -3.30 18.56 -21.23
N ASN A 397 -4.53 18.16 -20.92
CA ASN A 397 -5.26 17.14 -21.68
C ASN A 397 -4.54 15.78 -21.68
N LEU A 398 -3.69 15.50 -20.69
CA LEU A 398 -2.86 14.30 -20.71
C LEU A 398 -3.63 13.14 -20.06
N SER A 399 -4.11 12.22 -20.89
CA SER A 399 -4.49 10.89 -20.41
C SER A 399 -3.26 10.25 -19.78
N MET A 400 -3.41 9.67 -18.59
CA MET A 400 -2.29 9.00 -17.93
C MET A 400 -1.81 7.79 -18.75
N ILE A 401 -2.70 7.14 -19.51
CA ILE A 401 -2.34 6.07 -20.45
C ILE A 401 -1.44 6.61 -21.56
N ALA A 402 -1.86 7.68 -22.23
CA ALA A 402 -1.07 8.28 -23.31
C ALA A 402 0.28 8.79 -22.78
N HIS A 403 0.27 9.45 -21.62
CA HIS A 403 1.47 9.98 -20.99
C HIS A 403 2.48 8.89 -20.64
N MET A 404 2.04 7.79 -19.99
CA MET A 404 2.91 6.66 -19.69
C MET A 404 3.38 5.94 -20.96
N GLY A 405 2.51 5.81 -21.96
CA GLY A 405 2.84 5.20 -23.24
C GLY A 405 3.98 5.92 -23.96
N GLN A 406 3.95 7.26 -23.98
CA GLN A 406 5.03 8.09 -24.56
C GLN A 406 6.39 7.88 -23.86
N HIS A 407 6.40 7.77 -22.54
CA HIS A 407 7.63 7.65 -21.76
C HIS A 407 8.22 6.25 -21.75
N LEU A 408 7.38 5.23 -21.94
CA LEU A 408 7.82 3.83 -21.94
C LEU A 408 8.26 3.32 -23.32
N GLY A 409 7.78 3.91 -24.41
CA GLY A 409 8.11 3.45 -25.76
C GLY A 409 7.78 1.97 -25.95
N SER A 410 8.79 1.14 -26.28
CA SER A 410 8.60 -0.31 -26.48
C SER A 410 8.15 -1.05 -25.22
N PHE A 411 8.44 -0.52 -24.02
CA PHE A 411 8.03 -1.13 -22.74
C PHE A 411 6.55 -0.90 -22.41
N ALA A 412 5.87 -0.02 -23.17
CA ALA A 412 4.45 0.26 -22.99
C ALA A 412 3.57 -0.95 -23.33
N LEU A 413 3.99 -1.72 -24.35
CA LEU A 413 3.26 -2.88 -24.86
C LEU A 413 3.80 -4.17 -24.26
N GLN A 414 2.92 -5.14 -24.04
CA GLN A 414 3.32 -6.50 -23.70
C GLN A 414 3.99 -7.18 -24.89
N SER A 415 3.49 -6.95 -26.10
CA SER A 415 4.07 -7.50 -27.34
C SER A 415 5.52 -7.08 -27.58
N GLY A 416 5.90 -5.87 -27.14
CA GLY A 416 7.26 -5.34 -27.22
C GLY A 416 8.25 -6.06 -26.30
N LEU A 417 7.77 -6.67 -25.22
CA LEU A 417 8.60 -7.40 -24.25
C LEU A 417 8.85 -8.84 -24.66
N THR A 418 7.96 -9.40 -25.48
CA THR A 418 8.03 -10.80 -25.95
C THR A 418 8.70 -10.94 -27.30
N SER A 419 9.24 -9.87 -27.88
CA SER A 419 9.98 -9.93 -29.15
C SER A 419 11.40 -10.46 -28.93
N GLN A 420 11.81 -11.43 -29.73
CA GLN A 420 13.16 -11.97 -29.74
C GLN A 420 13.90 -11.51 -31.00
N SER A 421 15.12 -10.98 -30.83
CA SER A 421 16.02 -10.74 -31.96
C SER A 421 16.49 -12.08 -32.53
N SER A 422 16.31 -12.28 -33.83
CA SER A 422 16.86 -13.42 -34.55
C SER A 422 18.31 -13.14 -34.98
N VAL A 423 19.00 -14.20 -35.41
CA VAL A 423 20.41 -14.20 -35.84
C VAL A 423 20.63 -13.33 -37.08
N ASP A 424 19.59 -13.15 -37.92
CA ASP A 424 19.67 -12.41 -39.18
C ASP A 424 19.25 -10.93 -39.05
N GLY A 425 19.07 -10.43 -37.82
CA GLY A 425 18.62 -9.06 -37.55
C GLY A 425 17.10 -8.88 -37.67
N ASP A 426 16.37 -9.89 -38.14
CA ASP A 426 14.91 -9.93 -38.08
C ASP A 426 14.44 -10.14 -36.65
N THR A 427 13.29 -9.57 -36.29
CA THR A 427 12.69 -9.73 -34.97
C THR A 427 11.44 -10.55 -35.08
N ILE A 428 11.43 -11.68 -34.37
CA ILE A 428 10.30 -12.58 -34.33
C ILE A 428 9.61 -12.37 -32.98
N PHE A 429 8.31 -12.11 -33.00
CA PHE A 429 7.50 -12.02 -31.80
C PHE A 429 6.31 -12.98 -31.91
N ASP A 430 5.59 -13.21 -30.82
CA ASP A 430 4.42 -14.07 -30.84
C ASP A 430 3.13 -13.25 -30.98
N ALA A 431 2.58 -13.20 -32.18
CA ALA A 431 1.39 -12.41 -32.51
C ALA A 431 0.12 -13.05 -31.93
N GLY A 432 0.03 -14.38 -31.90
CA GLY A 432 -1.12 -15.11 -31.35
C GLY A 432 -1.24 -14.99 -29.83
N SER A 433 -0.15 -14.66 -29.12
CA SER A 433 -0.21 -14.27 -27.71
C SER A 433 -0.27 -12.75 -27.49
N SER A 434 -0.27 -11.94 -28.55
CA SER A 434 -0.40 -10.49 -28.49
C SER A 434 -1.83 -10.06 -28.87
N SER A 435 -2.37 -9.05 -28.18
CA SER A 435 -3.69 -8.49 -28.52
C SER A 435 -3.81 -7.06 -28.02
N ILE A 436 -4.64 -6.26 -28.69
CA ILE A 436 -4.99 -4.89 -28.25
C ILE A 436 -5.47 -4.91 -26.80
N GLN A 437 -6.31 -5.89 -26.43
CA GLN A 437 -6.84 -6.01 -25.08
C GLN A 437 -5.72 -6.18 -24.03
N ARG A 438 -4.76 -7.08 -24.27
CA ARG A 438 -3.65 -7.32 -23.31
C ARG A 438 -2.74 -6.11 -23.18
N ASP A 439 -2.43 -5.45 -24.29
CA ASP A 439 -1.61 -4.24 -24.27
C ASP A 439 -2.31 -3.07 -23.59
N LEU A 440 -3.59 -2.85 -23.87
CA LEU A 440 -4.40 -1.84 -23.19
C LEU A 440 -4.57 -2.15 -21.71
N GLN A 441 -4.75 -3.42 -21.34
CA GLN A 441 -4.81 -3.84 -19.95
C GLN A 441 -3.48 -3.56 -19.22
N ARG A 442 -2.34 -3.85 -19.87
CA ARG A 442 -1.02 -3.53 -19.33
C ARG A 442 -0.89 -2.02 -19.10
N ILE A 443 -1.09 -1.19 -20.11
CA ILE A 443 -0.88 0.26 -19.99
C ILE A 443 -1.90 0.92 -19.05
N ALA A 444 -3.14 0.42 -18.97
CA ALA A 444 -4.13 0.89 -18.00
C ALA A 444 -3.71 0.59 -16.55
N ARG A 445 -3.11 -0.59 -16.29
CA ARG A 445 -2.52 -0.91 -14.98
C ARG A 445 -1.33 -0.01 -14.66
N ILE A 446 -0.47 0.29 -15.64
CA ILE A 446 0.64 1.24 -15.48
C ILE A 446 0.09 2.63 -15.12
N ALA A 447 -0.90 3.10 -15.88
CA ALA A 447 -1.51 4.40 -15.66
C ALA A 447 -2.16 4.49 -14.27
N PHE A 448 -2.85 3.44 -13.82
CA PHE A 448 -3.38 3.36 -12.46
C PHE A 448 -2.28 3.49 -11.39
N ILE A 449 -1.19 2.73 -11.51
CA ILE A 449 -0.06 2.76 -10.56
C ILE A 449 0.64 4.13 -10.57
N ALA A 450 0.88 4.69 -11.76
CA ALA A 450 1.47 6.02 -11.93
C ALA A 450 0.58 7.10 -11.30
N THR A 451 -0.75 7.00 -11.49
CA THR A 451 -1.71 7.91 -10.86
C THR A 451 -1.65 7.81 -9.34
N CYS A 452 -1.63 6.60 -8.77
CA CYS A 452 -1.51 6.42 -7.32
C CYS A 452 -0.19 6.99 -6.75
N SER A 453 0.89 6.91 -7.52
CA SER A 453 2.25 7.25 -7.07
C SER A 453 2.66 8.68 -7.38
N ILE A 454 1.83 9.44 -8.08
CA ILE A 454 2.09 10.78 -8.60
C ILE A 454 2.71 11.74 -7.57
N LEU A 455 2.21 11.73 -6.32
CA LEU A 455 2.73 12.57 -5.24
C LEU A 455 4.03 12.02 -4.66
N THR A 456 4.13 10.69 -4.52
CA THR A 456 5.36 10.04 -4.01
C THR A 456 6.50 10.12 -5.03
N ASP A 457 6.18 10.17 -6.32
CA ASP A 457 7.16 10.28 -7.40
C ASP A 457 7.73 11.69 -7.52
N SER A 458 6.95 12.70 -7.13
CA SER A 458 7.43 14.09 -7.04
C SER A 458 8.60 14.28 -6.07
N THR A 459 8.88 13.34 -5.17
CA THR A 459 10.00 13.42 -4.22
C THR A 459 11.24 12.61 -4.62
N LEU A 460 11.17 11.90 -5.76
CA LEU A 460 12.23 10.98 -6.20
C LEU A 460 13.12 11.53 -7.32
N TYR A 461 12.90 12.79 -7.71
CA TYR A 461 13.76 13.46 -8.68
C TYR A 461 15.17 13.68 -8.12
N PRO A 462 16.21 13.59 -8.97
CA PRO A 462 17.58 13.79 -8.54
C PRO A 462 17.82 15.27 -8.16
N ALA A 463 18.82 15.52 -7.32
CA ALA A 463 19.08 16.86 -6.78
C ALA A 463 19.44 17.90 -7.86
N ASP A 464 19.94 17.47 -9.01
CA ASP A 464 20.25 18.29 -10.16
C ASP A 464 19.05 18.52 -11.09
N ALA A 465 17.87 17.95 -10.82
CA ALA A 465 16.67 18.19 -11.63
C ALA A 465 16.35 19.68 -11.79
N TYR A 466 16.61 20.49 -10.75
CA TYR A 466 16.41 21.95 -10.75
C TYR A 466 17.29 22.70 -11.76
N SER A 467 18.45 22.17 -12.13
CA SER A 467 19.31 22.79 -13.16
C SER A 467 18.93 22.34 -14.58
N GLN A 468 18.22 21.21 -14.69
CA GLN A 468 17.83 20.60 -15.96
C GLN A 468 16.47 21.12 -16.47
N ALA A 469 15.47 21.22 -15.58
CA ALA A 469 14.13 21.72 -15.90
C ALA A 469 13.55 22.53 -14.73
N ASP A 470 12.70 23.50 -15.06
CA ASP A 470 12.08 24.38 -14.06
C ASP A 470 11.13 23.58 -13.16
N ASN A 471 11.07 23.90 -11.87
CA ASN A 471 10.10 23.28 -10.95
C ASN A 471 8.78 24.05 -11.00
N ALA A 472 7.66 23.36 -11.22
CA ALA A 472 6.32 23.92 -11.14
C ALA A 472 5.91 24.24 -9.69
N ILE A 473 6.56 23.61 -8.71
CA ILE A 473 6.29 23.79 -7.29
C ILE A 473 7.33 24.73 -6.70
N THR A 474 6.86 25.81 -6.10
CA THR A 474 7.69 26.76 -5.38
C THR A 474 7.62 26.49 -3.88
N SER A 475 8.61 26.97 -3.11
CA SER A 475 8.60 26.84 -1.64
C SER A 475 7.37 27.48 -0.98
N GLN A 476 6.73 28.46 -1.63
CA GLN A 476 5.50 29.09 -1.15
C GLN A 476 4.26 28.21 -1.32
N ASP A 477 4.30 27.22 -2.23
CA ASP A 477 3.15 26.37 -2.54
C ASP A 477 2.89 25.29 -1.48
N ASN A 478 3.92 24.97 -0.67
CA ASN A 478 3.83 24.11 0.52
C ASN A 478 3.12 22.77 0.27
N ALA A 479 3.76 21.87 -0.50
CA ALA A 479 3.24 20.54 -0.85
C ALA A 479 3.33 19.52 0.31
N ARG A 480 2.71 19.81 1.47
CA ARG A 480 2.83 19.01 2.71
C ARG A 480 1.70 18.02 2.98
N ASP A 481 0.64 18.02 2.17
CA ASP A 481 -0.62 17.35 2.51
C ASP A 481 -0.65 15.84 2.20
N PHE A 482 0.50 15.23 1.88
CA PHE A 482 0.61 13.80 1.61
C PHE A 482 1.73 13.13 2.41
N VAL A 483 1.73 11.80 2.41
CA VAL A 483 2.73 10.95 3.04
C VAL A 483 3.55 10.23 1.99
N VAL A 484 4.84 10.09 2.24
CA VAL A 484 5.71 9.22 1.46
C VAL A 484 5.96 7.94 2.23
N ARG A 485 6.15 6.85 1.51
CA ARG A 485 6.35 5.52 2.08
C ARG A 485 7.77 5.06 1.79
N SER A 486 8.44 4.55 2.82
CA SER A 486 9.83 4.12 2.74
C SER A 486 10.10 3.09 3.82
N PRO A 487 10.84 2.00 3.55
CA PRO A 487 11.16 0.97 4.54
C PRO A 487 11.97 1.50 5.74
N ASN A 488 12.59 2.68 5.60
CA ASN A 488 13.44 3.30 6.62
C ASN A 488 12.68 4.15 7.66
N VAL A 489 11.37 4.29 7.50
CA VAL A 489 10.50 5.03 8.43
C VAL A 489 9.30 4.21 8.84
N SER A 490 8.76 4.54 10.01
CA SER A 490 7.51 3.95 10.50
C SER A 490 6.60 5.04 11.07
N ALA A 491 5.31 4.89 10.78
CA ALA A 491 4.22 5.66 11.34
C ALA A 491 3.70 4.93 12.58
N LEU A 492 3.78 5.58 13.74
CA LEU A 492 3.25 5.01 14.97
C LEU A 492 1.89 5.62 15.30
N SER A 493 0.94 4.80 15.76
CA SER A 493 -0.38 5.27 16.21
C SER A 493 -0.26 6.04 17.51
N LEU A 494 -0.56 7.34 17.49
CA LEU A 494 -0.47 8.18 18.69
C LEU A 494 -1.47 7.74 19.77
N LYS A 495 -2.64 7.26 19.35
CA LYS A 495 -3.67 6.72 20.26
C LYS A 495 -3.12 5.56 21.09
N VAL A 496 -2.45 4.60 20.45
CA VAL A 496 -1.91 3.41 21.15
C VAL A 496 -0.72 3.79 22.03
N ILE A 497 0.16 4.69 21.54
CA ILE A 497 1.29 5.23 22.30
C ILE A 497 0.84 5.86 23.62
N ILE A 498 -0.26 6.61 23.61
CA ILE A 498 -0.75 7.28 24.83
C ILE A 498 -1.60 6.33 25.69
N ALA A 499 -2.45 5.50 25.05
CA ALA A 499 -3.41 4.66 25.77
C ALA A 499 -2.74 3.58 26.63
N LEU A 500 -1.72 2.89 26.13
CA LEU A 500 -1.12 1.75 26.85
C LEU A 500 -0.39 2.17 28.15
N PRO A 501 0.50 3.18 28.15
CA PRO A 501 1.12 3.66 29.39
C PRO A 501 0.09 4.25 30.35
N SER A 502 -0.92 4.97 29.84
CA SER A 502 -1.99 5.53 30.66
C SER A 502 -2.84 4.43 31.32
N ALA A 503 -3.14 3.35 30.59
CA ALA A 503 -3.85 2.19 31.12
C ALA A 503 -3.01 1.45 32.15
N LEU A 504 -1.70 1.32 31.96
CA LEU A 504 -0.80 0.74 32.96
C LEU A 504 -0.81 1.58 34.25
N LEU A 505 -0.58 2.89 34.15
CA LEU A 505 -0.61 3.80 35.30
C LEU A 505 -1.98 3.77 36.01
N GLY A 506 -3.07 3.77 35.24
CA GLY A 506 -4.43 3.65 35.78
C GLY A 506 -4.67 2.32 36.50
N SER A 507 -4.23 1.20 35.91
CA SER A 507 -4.36 -0.13 36.52
C SER A 507 -3.54 -0.25 37.80
N TRP A 508 -2.31 0.28 37.81
CA TRP A 508 -1.44 0.29 38.97
C TRP A 508 -2.04 1.13 40.12
N LEU A 509 -2.55 2.33 39.80
CA LEU A 509 -3.22 3.18 40.78
C LEU A 509 -4.50 2.51 41.31
N PHE A 510 -5.25 1.84 40.44
CA PHE A 510 -6.42 1.08 40.83
C PHE A 510 -6.08 -0.08 41.78
N VAL A 511 -5.01 -0.84 41.50
CA VAL A 511 -4.51 -1.89 42.39
C VAL A 511 -4.07 -1.32 43.73
N ALA A 512 -3.36 -0.19 43.72
CA ALA A 512 -2.94 0.48 44.95
C ALA A 512 -4.16 0.89 45.80
N VAL A 513 -5.14 1.59 45.22
CA VAL A 513 -6.36 1.99 45.92
C VAL A 513 -7.12 0.77 46.44
N LEU A 514 -7.27 -0.27 45.61
CA LEU A 514 -7.99 -1.49 45.97
C LEU A 514 -7.31 -2.19 47.17
N LEU A 515 -5.99 -2.28 47.20
CA LEU A 515 -5.27 -2.97 48.28
C LEU A 515 -5.02 -2.13 49.53
N PHE A 516 -5.01 -0.80 49.44
CA PHE A 516 -4.77 0.09 50.58
C PHE A 516 -6.07 0.66 51.19
N ALA A 517 -7.01 1.11 50.37
CA ALA A 517 -8.16 1.92 50.82
C ALA A 517 -9.49 1.15 50.92
N THR A 518 -9.59 -0.05 50.33
CA THR A 518 -10.85 -0.82 50.29
C THR A 518 -10.82 -2.01 51.26
N PRO A 519 -11.97 -2.63 51.61
CA PRO A 519 -12.00 -3.83 52.46
C PRO A 519 -11.25 -5.03 51.86
N VAL A 520 -10.86 -4.99 50.58
CA VAL A 520 -9.99 -5.98 49.95
C VAL A 520 -8.58 -6.00 50.57
N ARG A 521 -8.20 -4.98 51.37
CA ARG A 521 -6.97 -4.98 52.17
C ARG A 521 -6.80 -6.22 53.05
N LEU A 522 -7.88 -6.91 53.43
CA LEU A 522 -7.84 -8.16 54.20
C LEU A 522 -6.99 -9.24 53.50
N VAL A 523 -6.95 -9.23 52.16
CA VAL A 523 -6.15 -10.17 51.37
C VAL A 523 -4.65 -9.97 51.59
N ARG A 524 -4.19 -8.76 51.97
CA ARG A 524 -2.79 -8.53 52.36
C ARG A 524 -2.36 -9.27 53.62
N GLY A 525 -3.28 -9.67 54.48
CA GLY A 525 -2.97 -10.55 55.61
C GLY A 525 -2.50 -11.95 55.19
N LEU A 526 -2.58 -12.27 53.89
CA LEU A 526 -2.02 -13.48 53.30
C LEU A 526 -0.58 -13.29 52.81
N ASP A 527 -0.02 -12.08 52.89
CA ASP A 527 1.39 -11.85 52.55
C ASP A 527 2.26 -12.63 53.55
N SER A 528 3.28 -13.31 53.04
CA SER A 528 4.16 -14.20 53.82
C SER A 528 4.79 -13.50 55.03
N SER A 529 5.11 -12.21 54.94
CA SER A 529 5.60 -11.40 56.05
C SER A 529 4.57 -11.24 57.18
N SER A 530 3.31 -11.01 56.83
CA SER A 530 2.22 -10.85 57.80
C SER A 530 1.80 -12.18 58.44
N MET A 531 1.85 -13.28 57.68
CA MET A 531 1.66 -14.62 58.23
C MET A 531 2.82 -15.01 59.14
N PHE A 532 4.05 -14.66 58.77
CA PHE A 532 5.23 -14.94 59.59
C PHE A 532 5.20 -14.18 60.91
N THR A 533 4.85 -12.89 60.91
CA THR A 533 4.71 -12.12 62.16
C THR A 533 3.57 -12.65 63.04
N PHE A 534 2.47 -13.12 62.44
CA PHE A 534 1.40 -13.80 63.19
C PHE A 534 1.86 -15.11 63.83
N ILE A 535 2.57 -15.96 63.07
CA ILE A 535 3.13 -17.22 63.57
C ILE A 535 4.16 -16.95 64.68
N GLN A 536 5.05 -15.97 64.49
CA GLN A 536 6.07 -15.60 65.47
C GLN A 536 5.46 -15.01 66.74
N ALA A 537 4.33 -14.29 66.63
CA ALA A 537 3.58 -13.79 67.79
C ALA A 537 2.89 -14.92 68.59
N GLN A 538 2.42 -15.97 67.92
CA GLN A 538 1.83 -17.14 68.59
C GLN A 538 2.88 -18.15 69.10
N LEU A 539 4.04 -18.23 68.44
CA LEU A 539 5.13 -19.16 68.75
C LEU A 539 6.46 -18.38 68.79
N PRO A 540 6.78 -17.71 69.91
CA PRO A 540 7.96 -16.84 70.01
C PRO A 540 9.31 -17.57 69.85
N GLY A 541 9.33 -18.91 69.89
CA GLY A 541 10.50 -19.75 69.62
C GLY A 541 10.61 -20.28 68.18
N PHE A 542 9.69 -19.94 67.27
CA PHE A 542 9.72 -20.44 65.90
C PHE A 542 10.76 -19.69 65.06
N ASN A 543 11.93 -20.31 64.84
CA ASN A 543 12.97 -19.82 63.93
C ASN A 543 13.07 -20.74 62.70
N PRO A 544 12.73 -20.27 61.48
CA PRO A 544 12.71 -21.12 60.28
C PRO A 544 14.10 -21.64 59.87
N ALA A 545 15.18 -21.03 60.38
CA ALA A 545 16.55 -21.47 60.14
C ALA A 545 16.90 -22.79 60.86
N ASP A 546 16.32 -23.06 62.03
CA ASP A 546 16.64 -24.23 62.85
C ASP A 546 15.84 -25.49 62.46
N TYR A 547 14.77 -25.33 61.67
CA TYR A 547 13.81 -26.41 61.36
C TYR A 547 14.29 -27.40 60.28
N LYS A 548 15.41 -27.14 59.60
CA LYS A 548 16.01 -28.10 58.65
C LYS A 548 16.63 -29.32 59.35
N ALA A 549 16.88 -29.25 60.65
CA ALA A 549 17.62 -30.28 61.38
C ALA A 549 16.77 -31.41 61.98
N ASN A 550 15.49 -31.18 62.31
CA ASN A 550 14.68 -32.20 63.00
C ASN A 550 13.30 -32.41 62.33
N ARG A 551 13.17 -33.52 61.59
CA ARG A 551 11.87 -34.08 61.18
C ARG A 551 11.17 -34.65 62.41
N ILE A 552 10.18 -33.94 62.93
CA ILE A 552 9.24 -34.51 63.90
C ILE A 552 8.10 -35.16 63.12
N SER A 553 7.88 -36.45 63.37
CA SER A 553 6.74 -37.22 62.89
C SER A 553 5.48 -36.77 63.63
N TRP A 554 4.50 -36.25 62.88
CA TRP A 554 3.15 -36.03 63.40
C TRP A 554 2.42 -37.37 63.43
N GLN A 555 2.27 -37.97 64.61
CA GLN A 555 1.21 -38.94 64.87
C GLN A 555 0.04 -38.21 65.53
N THR A 556 -1.15 -38.60 65.07
CA THR A 556 -2.50 -38.05 65.30
C THR A 556 -2.87 -37.71 66.72
#